data_AF-G8NTP3-F1
#
_entry.id   AF-G8NTP3-F1
#
_cell.length_a   1.000
_cell.length_b   1.000
_cell.length_c   1.000
_cell.angle_alpha   90.00
_cell.angle_beta   90.00
_cell.angle_gamma   90.00
#
_symmetry.space_group_name_H-M   'P 1'
#
loop_
_entity.id
_entity.type
_entity.pdbx_description
1 polymer ?
#
loop_
_entity_poly.entity_id
_entity_poly.type
_entity_poly.pdbx_seq_one_letter_code
_entity_poly.pdbx_strand_id
1 'polypeptide(L)'
;MLRFSLRTGLRGLALLSLATVLLSAPTHVLFAQAASLPQSQPLANGGERSAPDSAVPEKKEEIKDENEAYRQSPTVQKFGAMLGMKPGQAATAFEVFNFIVLAILVGYGLLKTLPKTFRNRSTSIQKKLVDARTATQEAAARLSSVEERLAKLDAQIAGMRSQAEADSVRDEQRIKATVEDEKAKIIAAAEAEIQAATTLAQRQIQQYAAELAVEQAARKLVVTAETDRLLVESFAHRLGADKGGQN
;
A
#
# COMPACT_ATOMS: atom_id res chain seq x y z
N MET A 1 -47.85 17.73 -9.51
CA MET A 1 -48.57 17.20 -8.33
C MET A 1 -47.60 16.39 -7.49
N LEU A 2 -46.94 17.05 -6.53
CA LEU A 2 -46.12 16.41 -5.49
C LEU A 2 -46.98 16.25 -4.24
N ARG A 3 -46.99 15.08 -3.61
CA ARG A 3 -47.47 14.92 -2.23
C ARG A 3 -46.40 14.30 -1.35
N PHE A 4 -45.90 15.18 -0.50
CA PHE A 4 -45.10 14.99 0.69
C PHE A 4 -45.92 14.29 1.79
N SER A 5 -45.30 13.40 2.56
CA SER A 5 -45.63 13.15 3.97
C SER A 5 -44.38 12.56 4.64
N LEU A 6 -43.58 13.36 5.34
CA LEU A 6 -43.66 13.70 6.78
C LEU A 6 -43.35 12.53 7.72
N ARG A 7 -42.13 12.52 8.25
CA ARG A 7 -41.87 12.19 9.67
C ARG A 7 -40.54 12.80 10.15
N THR A 8 -40.72 13.80 10.99
CA THR A 8 -39.83 14.42 12.00
C THR A 8 -39.15 13.36 12.90
N GLY A 9 -38.03 13.58 13.61
CA GLY A 9 -37.28 14.77 14.01
C GLY A 9 -35.83 14.38 14.39
N LEU A 10 -34.86 15.27 14.20
CA LEU A 10 -34.30 16.21 15.19
C LEU A 10 -33.46 15.56 16.31
N ARG A 11 -32.14 15.50 16.11
CA ARG A 11 -31.08 16.26 16.83
C ARG A 11 -29.76 15.49 16.79
N GLY A 12 -28.77 16.11 16.16
CA GLY A 12 -27.38 15.69 16.26
C GLY A 12 -26.73 16.16 17.56
N LEU A 13 -25.79 15.37 18.04
CA LEU A 13 -24.51 15.87 18.52
C LEU A 13 -23.49 14.74 18.31
N ALA A 14 -22.68 14.91 17.27
CA ALA A 14 -21.49 14.12 17.07
C ALA A 14 -20.44 14.56 18.09
N LEU A 15 -19.70 13.62 18.68
CA LEU A 15 -18.28 13.79 19.03
C LEU A 15 -17.66 12.41 19.32
N LEU A 16 -16.90 11.94 18.33
CA LEU A 16 -15.55 11.36 18.44
C LEU A 16 -15.29 10.27 19.51
N SER A 17 -15.12 9.01 19.09
CA SER A 17 -13.98 8.21 19.57
C SER A 17 -13.63 7.08 18.61
N LEU A 18 -12.34 7.14 18.26
CA LEU A 18 -11.56 6.41 17.29
C LEU A 18 -11.29 4.95 17.73
N ALA A 19 -11.49 4.04 16.77
CA ALA A 19 -10.84 2.76 16.55
C ALA A 19 -9.82 2.23 17.59
N THR A 20 -10.10 1.03 18.12
CA THR A 20 -9.07 0.00 18.30
C THR A 20 -9.61 -1.37 17.90
N VAL A 21 -8.91 -1.94 16.93
CA VAL A 21 -9.09 -3.26 16.34
C VAL A 21 -7.84 -4.06 16.69
N LEU A 22 -7.99 -5.39 16.75
CA LEU A 22 -6.96 -6.45 16.74
C LEU A 22 -6.40 -6.97 18.08
N LEU A 23 -6.87 -8.19 18.37
CA LEU A 23 -6.12 -9.44 18.22
C LEU A 23 -5.39 -9.98 19.46
N SER A 24 -5.92 -11.13 19.84
CA SER A 24 -5.44 -12.15 20.74
C SER A 24 -4.13 -12.81 20.31
N ALA A 25 -3.24 -12.95 21.31
CA ALA A 25 -2.36 -14.08 21.64
C ALA A 25 -1.09 -14.30 20.78
N PRO A 26 -0.10 -15.11 21.23
CA PRO A 26 0.28 -15.52 22.60
C PRO A 26 1.80 -15.49 22.85
N THR A 27 2.26 -15.38 24.09
CA THR A 27 3.56 -15.96 24.51
C THR A 27 3.58 -16.24 26.02
N HIS A 28 3.52 -17.53 26.38
CA HIS A 28 4.32 -18.05 27.49
C HIS A 28 5.74 -18.22 26.87
N VAL A 29 6.89 -18.06 27.54
CA VAL A 29 7.42 -18.69 28.76
C VAL A 29 8.74 -17.95 29.09
N LEU A 30 9.20 -18.07 30.34
CA LEU A 30 10.59 -18.11 30.86
C LEU A 30 10.85 -17.03 31.93
N PHE A 31 10.81 -17.41 33.21
CA PHE A 31 11.92 -17.95 34.02
C PHE A 31 12.87 -16.85 34.53
N ALA A 32 12.79 -16.54 35.82
CA ALA A 32 13.94 -16.31 36.70
C ALA A 32 13.43 -16.04 38.12
N GLN A 33 13.65 -17.03 38.97
CA GLN A 33 13.38 -17.00 40.40
C GLN A 33 14.62 -16.51 41.14
N ALA A 34 14.46 -15.51 42.02
CA ALA A 34 15.49 -15.13 42.98
C ALA A 34 14.84 -14.71 44.32
N ALA A 35 15.03 -15.60 45.30
CA ALA A 35 15.24 -15.41 46.74
C ALA A 35 14.43 -14.39 47.60
N SER A 36 13.98 -14.96 48.73
CA SER A 36 13.91 -14.43 50.11
C SER A 36 12.55 -13.99 50.71
N LEU A 37 12.21 -14.67 51.81
CA LEU A 37 11.19 -14.44 52.86
C LEU A 37 11.52 -13.17 53.70
N PRO A 38 10.77 -12.77 54.76
CA PRO A 38 9.38 -13.05 55.19
C PRO A 38 8.60 -11.75 55.54
N GLN A 39 7.27 -11.81 55.74
CA GLN A 39 6.58 -11.28 56.94
C GLN A 39 5.06 -11.14 56.73
N SER A 40 4.35 -11.76 57.65
CA SER A 40 2.93 -11.61 57.96
C SER A 40 2.76 -10.66 59.13
N GLN A 41 1.84 -9.69 59.03
CA GLN A 41 1.18 -8.95 60.12
C GLN A 41 -0.08 -8.22 59.56
N PRO A 42 -1.04 -7.74 60.37
CA PRO A 42 -1.92 -8.53 61.24
C PRO A 42 -3.39 -8.05 61.14
N LEU A 43 -4.36 -8.88 61.54
CA LEU A 43 -5.68 -8.38 61.95
C LEU A 43 -5.94 -8.90 63.36
N ALA A 44 -5.70 -8.03 64.33
CA ALA A 44 -6.14 -8.20 65.70
C ALA A 44 -7.24 -7.16 65.97
N ASN A 45 -8.42 -7.64 66.35
CA ASN A 45 -8.87 -7.36 67.70
C ASN A 45 -9.84 -8.43 68.17
N GLY A 46 -9.52 -9.00 69.34
CA GLY A 46 -10.21 -10.11 69.96
C GLY A 46 -11.09 -9.69 71.14
N GLY A 47 -11.57 -10.71 71.83
CA GLY A 47 -12.39 -10.63 73.04
C GLY A 47 -13.50 -11.69 72.97
N GLU A 48 -13.20 -13.00 73.09
CA GLU A 48 -13.18 -13.74 74.37
C GLU A 48 -14.46 -13.52 75.20
N ARG A 49 -15.23 -14.52 75.64
CA ARG A 49 -15.01 -15.95 75.96
C ARG A 49 -16.37 -16.63 76.02
N SER A 50 -16.41 -17.93 75.72
CA SER A 50 -16.91 -19.00 76.64
C SER A 50 -17.18 -20.27 75.86
N ALA A 51 -16.34 -21.30 76.08
CA ALA A 51 -16.87 -22.65 76.25
C ALA A 51 -17.15 -22.80 77.77
N PRO A 52 -18.15 -23.60 78.15
CA PRO A 52 -17.78 -24.98 78.42
C PRO A 52 -18.75 -26.01 77.87
N ASP A 53 -18.13 -27.13 77.53
CA ASP A 53 -18.69 -28.46 77.40
C ASP A 53 -19.60 -28.83 78.59
N SER A 54 -20.73 -29.47 78.29
CA SER A 54 -21.49 -30.29 79.24
C SER A 54 -22.40 -31.23 78.45
N ALA A 55 -22.16 -32.52 78.67
CA ALA A 55 -22.86 -33.66 78.09
C ALA A 55 -24.25 -33.91 78.71
N VAL A 56 -25.25 -34.16 77.83
CA VAL A 56 -26.41 -35.11 77.90
C VAL A 56 -27.60 -34.73 78.85
N PRO A 57 -28.91 -35.00 78.59
CA PRO A 57 -29.56 -35.90 77.59
C PRO A 57 -30.74 -35.33 76.74
N GLU A 58 -31.11 -36.13 75.73
CA GLU A 58 -32.43 -36.31 75.08
C GLU A 58 -33.51 -35.21 75.15
N LYS A 59 -33.89 -34.70 73.97
CA LYS A 59 -35.29 -34.55 73.57
C LYS A 59 -35.42 -34.63 72.06
N LYS A 60 -36.26 -35.56 71.59
CA LYS A 60 -36.78 -35.64 70.23
C LYS A 60 -37.44 -34.30 69.89
N GLU A 61 -36.81 -33.49 69.06
CA GLU A 61 -37.50 -32.44 68.32
C GLU A 61 -37.52 -32.84 66.86
N GLU A 62 -38.74 -33.15 66.42
CA GLU A 62 -39.09 -33.39 65.02
C GLU A 62 -38.60 -32.21 64.18
N ILE A 63 -37.75 -32.51 63.21
CA ILE A 63 -37.62 -31.68 62.02
C ILE A 63 -39.03 -31.68 61.39
N LYS A 64 -39.81 -30.64 61.63
CA LYS A 64 -41.05 -30.39 60.89
C LYS A 64 -40.66 -30.14 59.44
N ASP A 65 -40.75 -31.20 58.66
CA ASP A 65 -40.54 -31.21 57.22
C ASP A 65 -41.51 -30.21 56.58
N GLU A 66 -41.01 -29.07 56.13
CA GLU A 66 -41.80 -27.98 55.53
C GLU A 66 -42.64 -28.46 54.33
N ASN A 67 -42.33 -29.63 53.77
CA ASN A 67 -43.10 -30.28 52.72
C ASN A 67 -44.41 -30.91 53.20
N GLU A 68 -44.59 -31.22 54.49
CA GLU A 68 -45.85 -31.75 55.03
C GLU A 68 -46.98 -30.72 54.95
N ALA A 69 -46.66 -29.43 55.05
CA ALA A 69 -47.63 -28.33 54.92
C ALA A 69 -48.23 -28.25 53.51
N TYR A 70 -47.43 -28.53 52.46
CA TYR A 70 -47.91 -28.57 51.08
C TYR A 70 -48.66 -29.86 50.74
N ARG A 71 -48.27 -30.98 51.38
CA ARG A 71 -48.99 -32.28 51.28
C ARG A 71 -50.39 -32.24 51.91
N GLN A 72 -50.64 -31.29 52.81
CA GLN A 72 -51.90 -31.12 53.54
C GLN A 72 -52.72 -29.90 53.09
N SER A 73 -52.52 -29.40 51.86
CA SER A 73 -53.38 -28.34 51.32
C SER A 73 -54.86 -28.78 51.26
N PRO A 74 -55.83 -27.92 51.65
CA PRO A 74 -57.25 -28.26 51.70
C PRO A 74 -57.83 -28.70 50.34
N THR A 75 -57.18 -28.33 49.24
CA THR A 75 -57.55 -28.75 47.88
C THR A 75 -57.14 -30.20 47.59
N VAL A 76 -56.00 -30.65 48.13
CA VAL A 76 -55.46 -32.02 47.97
C VAL A 76 -56.21 -33.00 48.87
N GLN A 77 -56.57 -32.58 50.09
CA GLN A 77 -57.35 -33.40 51.02
C GLN A 77 -58.80 -33.63 50.56
N LYS A 78 -59.46 -32.59 50.01
CA LYS A 78 -60.83 -32.72 49.48
C LYS A 78 -60.92 -33.68 48.29
N PHE A 79 -59.90 -33.68 47.42
CA PHE A 79 -59.83 -34.62 46.31
C PHE A 79 -59.51 -36.05 46.77
N GLY A 80 -58.63 -36.22 47.77
CA GLY A 80 -58.34 -37.54 48.35
C GLY A 80 -59.52 -38.17 49.08
N ALA A 81 -60.32 -37.35 49.78
CA ALA A 81 -61.51 -37.81 50.51
C ALA A 81 -62.67 -38.22 49.58
N MET A 82 -62.83 -37.56 48.42
CA MET A 82 -63.89 -37.89 47.45
C MET A 82 -63.61 -39.18 46.67
N LEU A 83 -62.33 -39.60 46.58
CA LEU A 83 -61.90 -40.80 45.85
C LEU A 83 -61.58 -42.01 46.75
N GLY A 84 -61.75 -41.88 48.07
CA GLY A 84 -61.57 -43.00 49.02
C GLY A 84 -60.13 -43.52 49.15
N MET A 85 -59.11 -42.67 49.04
CA MET A 85 -57.69 -43.07 49.18
C MET A 85 -56.95 -42.30 50.28
N LYS A 86 -55.97 -42.96 50.93
CA LYS A 86 -55.14 -42.40 52.00
C LYS A 86 -54.44 -41.10 51.55
N PRO A 87 -54.39 -40.05 52.40
CA PRO A 87 -53.90 -38.72 52.03
C PRO A 87 -52.45 -38.67 51.51
N GLY A 88 -51.58 -39.61 51.93
CA GLY A 88 -50.21 -39.72 51.40
C GLY A 88 -50.09 -40.27 49.97
N GLN A 89 -51.06 -41.08 49.52
CA GLN A 89 -51.07 -41.63 48.15
C GLN A 89 -51.64 -40.61 47.14
N ALA A 90 -52.61 -39.79 47.55
CA ALA A 90 -53.15 -38.73 46.70
C ALA A 90 -52.12 -37.63 46.41
N ALA A 91 -51.33 -37.24 47.41
CA ALA A 91 -50.28 -36.23 47.25
C ALA A 91 -49.15 -36.69 46.29
N THR A 92 -48.70 -37.94 46.45
CA THR A 92 -47.67 -38.53 45.57
C THR A 92 -48.19 -38.75 44.14
N ALA A 93 -49.45 -39.18 43.98
CA ALA A 93 -50.08 -39.29 42.66
C ALA A 93 -50.20 -37.93 41.95
N PHE A 94 -50.54 -36.86 42.69
CA PHE A 94 -50.62 -35.51 42.12
C PHE A 94 -49.24 -34.95 41.73
N GLU A 95 -48.21 -35.19 42.54
CA GLU A 95 -46.82 -34.83 42.24
C GLU A 95 -46.30 -35.54 40.99
N VAL A 96 -46.53 -36.85 40.88
CA VAL A 96 -46.16 -37.65 39.70
C VAL A 96 -46.95 -37.19 38.46
N PHE A 97 -48.25 -36.92 38.60
CA PHE A 97 -49.06 -36.40 37.50
C PHE A 97 -48.54 -35.04 37.02
N ASN A 98 -48.22 -34.11 37.92
CA ASN A 98 -47.65 -32.81 37.58
C ASN A 98 -46.30 -32.96 36.84
N PHE A 99 -45.43 -33.84 37.35
CA PHE A 99 -44.16 -34.14 36.71
C PHE A 99 -44.33 -34.72 35.30
N ILE A 100 -45.27 -35.65 35.10
CA ILE A 100 -45.56 -36.22 33.78
C ILE A 100 -46.07 -35.13 32.82
N VAL A 101 -47.00 -34.28 33.27
CA VAL A 101 -47.51 -33.17 32.45
C VAL A 101 -46.38 -32.20 32.08
N LEU A 102 -45.51 -31.85 33.02
CA LEU A 102 -44.35 -31.00 32.77
C LEU A 102 -43.34 -31.67 31.82
N ALA A 103 -43.04 -32.96 32.02
CA ALA A 103 -42.14 -33.72 31.18
C ALA A 103 -42.64 -33.85 29.74
N ILE A 104 -43.96 -34.03 29.55
CA ILE A 104 -44.59 -34.02 28.22
C ILE A 104 -44.49 -32.63 27.59
N LEU A 105 -44.78 -31.57 28.33
CA LEU A 105 -44.72 -30.19 27.83
C LEU A 105 -43.29 -29.82 27.39
N VAL A 106 -42.30 -30.10 28.24
CA VAL A 106 -40.88 -29.85 27.97
C VAL A 106 -40.38 -30.75 26.85
N GLY A 107 -40.69 -32.05 26.90
CA GLY A 107 -40.33 -33.02 25.89
C GLY A 107 -40.85 -32.62 24.51
N TYR A 108 -42.13 -32.26 24.40
CA TYR A 108 -42.73 -31.77 23.16
C TYR A 108 -42.03 -30.50 22.63
N GLY A 109 -41.71 -29.55 23.51
CA GLY A 109 -40.95 -28.35 23.15
C GLY A 109 -39.54 -28.65 22.63
N LEU A 110 -38.82 -29.55 23.28
CA LEU A 110 -37.47 -29.98 22.89
C LEU A 110 -37.48 -30.76 21.58
N LEU A 111 -38.39 -31.74 21.44
CA LEU A 111 -38.52 -32.54 20.22
C LEU A 111 -38.83 -31.67 18.99
N LYS A 112 -39.56 -30.56 19.18
CA LYS A 112 -39.88 -29.63 18.10
C LYS A 112 -38.73 -28.67 17.75
N THR A 113 -37.92 -28.24 18.72
CA THR A 113 -36.91 -27.16 18.55
C THR A 113 -35.49 -27.67 18.28
N LEU A 114 -35.08 -28.79 18.88
CA LEU A 114 -33.76 -29.39 18.70
C LEU A 114 -33.43 -29.76 17.25
N PRO A 115 -34.27 -30.53 16.51
CA PRO A 115 -33.91 -30.95 15.16
C PRO A 115 -33.74 -29.75 14.21
N LYS A 116 -34.54 -28.69 14.38
CA LYS A 116 -34.41 -27.46 13.59
C LYS A 116 -33.08 -26.74 13.86
N THR A 117 -32.67 -26.67 15.13
CA THR A 117 -31.42 -25.99 15.53
C THR A 117 -30.18 -26.74 15.06
N PHE A 118 -30.15 -28.07 15.21
CA PHE A 118 -29.05 -28.89 14.70
C PHE A 118 -28.96 -28.84 13.18
N ARG A 119 -30.09 -28.94 12.46
CA ARG A 119 -30.12 -28.82 11.00
C ARG A 119 -29.55 -27.47 10.54
N ASN A 120 -29.99 -26.36 11.14
CA ASN A 120 -29.49 -25.04 10.81
C ASN A 120 -27.97 -24.90 11.06
N ARG A 121 -27.46 -25.45 12.17
CA ARG A 121 -26.03 -25.46 12.47
C ARG A 121 -25.24 -26.29 11.46
N SER A 122 -25.71 -27.50 11.13
CA SER A 122 -25.08 -28.35 10.12
C SER A 122 -25.04 -27.68 8.74
N THR A 123 -26.15 -27.08 8.31
CA THR A 123 -26.21 -26.33 7.05
C THR A 123 -25.28 -25.12 7.08
N SER A 124 -25.19 -24.39 8.20
CA SER A 124 -24.25 -23.27 8.34
C SER A 124 -22.79 -23.73 8.28
N ILE A 125 -22.44 -24.84 8.93
CA ILE A 125 -21.09 -25.40 8.90
C ILE A 125 -20.74 -25.87 7.49
N GLN A 126 -21.64 -26.59 6.83
CA GLN A 126 -21.44 -27.02 5.44
C GLN A 126 -21.24 -25.82 4.52
N LYS A 127 -22.07 -24.78 4.65
CA LYS A 127 -21.92 -23.55 3.90
C LYS A 127 -20.55 -22.90 4.15
N LYS A 128 -20.16 -22.71 5.41
CA LYS A 128 -18.86 -22.14 5.78
C LYS A 128 -17.68 -22.95 5.22
N LEU A 129 -17.80 -24.28 5.19
CA LEU A 129 -16.76 -25.16 4.66
C LEU A 129 -16.65 -25.04 3.12
N VAL A 130 -17.78 -24.92 2.42
CA VAL A 130 -17.81 -24.65 0.97
C VAL A 130 -17.26 -23.25 0.68
N ASP A 131 -17.69 -22.24 1.42
CA ASP A 131 -17.22 -20.86 1.28
C ASP A 131 -15.70 -20.77 1.53
N ALA A 132 -15.20 -21.42 2.58
CA ALA A 132 -13.76 -21.49 2.87
C ALA A 132 -12.98 -22.21 1.76
N ARG A 133 -13.49 -23.33 1.23
CA ARG A 133 -12.85 -24.01 0.10
C ARG A 133 -12.80 -23.12 -1.15
N THR A 134 -13.90 -22.45 -1.45
CA THR A 134 -14.01 -21.54 -2.60
C THR A 134 -13.04 -20.37 -2.45
N ALA A 135 -12.99 -19.74 -1.26
CA ALA A 135 -12.05 -18.67 -0.97
C ALA A 135 -10.59 -19.12 -1.09
N THR A 136 -10.28 -20.36 -0.66
CA THR A 136 -8.92 -20.93 -0.78
C THR A 136 -8.56 -21.18 -2.25
N GLN A 137 -9.50 -21.72 -3.04
CA GLN A 137 -9.29 -21.93 -4.48
C GLN A 137 -9.09 -20.62 -5.24
N GLU A 138 -9.89 -19.60 -4.90
CA GLU A 138 -9.75 -18.28 -5.49
C GLU A 138 -8.42 -17.62 -5.11
N ALA A 139 -8.01 -17.72 -3.84
CA ALA A 139 -6.71 -17.21 -3.39
C ALA A 139 -5.55 -17.92 -4.10
N ALA A 140 -5.63 -19.25 -4.27
CA ALA A 140 -4.64 -20.02 -5.01
C ALA A 140 -4.57 -19.63 -6.50
N ALA A 141 -5.72 -19.44 -7.15
CA ALA A 141 -5.78 -18.96 -8.54
C ALA A 141 -5.21 -17.55 -8.70
N ARG A 142 -5.48 -16.66 -7.73
CA ARG A 142 -4.88 -15.31 -7.71
C ARG A 142 -3.37 -15.39 -7.54
N LEU A 143 -2.88 -16.24 -6.63
CA LEU A 143 -1.45 -16.44 -6.42
C LEU A 143 -0.76 -16.92 -7.69
N SER A 144 -1.29 -17.97 -8.34
CA SER A 144 -0.70 -18.49 -9.58
C SER A 144 -0.69 -17.44 -10.70
N SER A 145 -1.74 -16.62 -10.79
CA SER A 145 -1.79 -15.53 -11.78
C SER A 145 -0.75 -14.44 -11.52
N VAL A 146 -0.43 -14.17 -10.26
CA VAL A 146 0.61 -13.19 -9.87
C VAL A 146 1.99 -13.77 -10.16
N GLU A 147 2.22 -15.04 -9.82
CA GLU A 147 3.48 -15.73 -10.12
C GLU A 147 3.76 -15.77 -11.63
N GLU A 148 2.76 -16.08 -12.45
CA GLU A 148 2.89 -16.04 -13.92
C GLU A 148 3.22 -14.63 -14.43
N ARG A 149 2.56 -13.61 -13.89
CA ARG A 149 2.86 -12.20 -14.23
C ARG A 149 4.27 -11.81 -13.82
N LEU A 150 4.72 -12.23 -12.64
CA LEU A 150 6.08 -11.97 -12.16
C LEU A 150 7.12 -12.66 -13.05
N ALA A 151 6.93 -13.94 -13.38
CA ALA A 151 7.82 -14.67 -14.30
C ALA A 151 7.88 -14.00 -15.68
N LYS A 152 6.74 -13.52 -16.19
CA LYS A 152 6.69 -12.77 -17.45
C LYS A 152 7.39 -11.41 -17.34
N LEU A 153 7.30 -10.72 -16.20
CA LEU A 153 8.02 -9.47 -15.97
C LEU A 153 9.53 -9.70 -15.89
N ASP A 154 9.98 -10.76 -15.22
CA ASP A 154 11.40 -11.12 -15.15
C ASP A 154 11.97 -11.41 -16.54
N ALA A 155 11.24 -12.16 -17.37
CA ALA A 155 11.63 -12.41 -18.76
C ALA A 155 11.68 -11.11 -19.60
N GLN A 156 10.72 -10.21 -19.42
CA GLN A 156 10.73 -8.90 -20.09
C GLN A 156 11.88 -8.02 -19.62
N ILE A 157 12.22 -8.02 -18.33
CA ILE A 157 13.36 -7.26 -17.79
C ILE A 157 14.67 -7.80 -18.34
N ALA A 158 14.83 -9.12 -18.41
CA ALA A 158 16.01 -9.74 -19.03
C ALA A 158 16.12 -9.37 -20.52
N GLY A 159 15.01 -9.38 -21.25
CA GLY A 159 14.94 -8.93 -22.64
C GLY A 159 15.32 -7.46 -22.81
N MET A 160 14.76 -6.58 -21.98
CA MET A 160 15.07 -5.14 -22.00
C MET A 160 16.54 -4.86 -21.68
N ARG A 161 17.14 -5.59 -20.72
CA ARG A 161 18.57 -5.46 -20.41
C ARG A 161 19.46 -5.87 -21.58
N SER A 162 19.19 -7.04 -22.16
CA SER A 162 19.94 -7.52 -23.32
C SER A 162 19.81 -6.58 -24.53
N GLN A 163 18.61 -6.04 -24.76
CA GLN A 163 18.39 -5.05 -25.81
C GLN A 163 19.13 -3.75 -25.52
N ALA A 164 19.06 -3.22 -24.30
CA ALA A 164 19.76 -2.00 -23.92
C ALA A 164 21.29 -2.15 -24.04
N GLU A 165 21.85 -3.30 -23.69
CA GLU A 165 23.28 -3.59 -23.88
C GLU A 165 23.64 -3.61 -25.38
N ALA A 166 22.85 -4.28 -26.22
CA ALA A 166 23.08 -4.33 -27.65
C ALA A 166 22.95 -2.93 -28.30
N ASP A 167 21.94 -2.16 -27.92
CA ASP A 167 21.70 -0.81 -28.40
C ASP A 167 22.82 0.13 -27.94
N SER A 168 23.29 0.00 -26.69
CA SER A 168 24.41 0.79 -26.17
C SER A 168 25.69 0.56 -26.98
N VAL A 169 26.02 -0.69 -27.32
CA VAL A 169 27.22 -1.01 -28.13
C VAL A 169 27.06 -0.44 -29.54
N ARG A 170 25.87 -0.55 -30.14
CA ARG A 170 25.59 -0.01 -31.47
C ARG A 170 25.68 1.52 -31.48
N ASP A 171 25.13 2.18 -30.47
CA ASP A 171 25.19 3.63 -30.35
C ASP A 171 26.60 4.13 -30.08
N GLU A 172 27.39 3.42 -29.26
CA GLU A 172 28.80 3.73 -29.06
C GLU A 172 29.57 3.72 -30.39
N GLN A 173 29.37 2.68 -31.22
CA GLN A 173 29.99 2.59 -32.53
C GLN A 173 29.55 3.72 -33.47
N ARG A 174 28.24 4.00 -33.52
CA ARG A 174 27.68 5.08 -34.35
C ARG A 174 28.19 6.45 -33.93
N ILE A 175 28.20 6.74 -32.62
CA ILE A 175 28.70 8.00 -32.08
C ILE A 175 30.19 8.16 -32.39
N LYS A 176 31.02 7.11 -32.17
CA LYS A 176 32.44 7.16 -32.51
C LYS A 176 32.67 7.45 -33.99
N ALA A 177 31.94 6.78 -34.88
CA ALA A 177 32.04 7.02 -36.31
C ALA A 177 31.66 8.46 -36.69
N THR A 178 30.53 8.95 -36.19
CA THR A 178 30.09 10.35 -36.43
C THR A 178 31.07 11.37 -35.85
N VAL A 179 31.66 11.11 -34.69
CA VAL A 179 32.66 12.00 -34.07
C VAL A 179 33.94 12.06 -34.89
N GLU A 180 34.46 10.93 -35.38
CA GLU A 180 35.65 10.94 -36.24
C GLU A 180 35.39 11.62 -37.59
N ASP A 181 34.22 11.40 -38.20
CA ASP A 181 33.81 12.09 -39.42
C ASP A 181 33.72 13.62 -39.20
N GLU A 182 33.11 14.04 -38.09
CA GLU A 182 32.95 15.46 -37.78
C GLU A 182 34.29 16.12 -37.45
N LYS A 183 35.16 15.42 -36.72
CA LYS A 183 36.53 15.85 -36.48
C LYS A 183 37.29 16.05 -37.79
N ALA A 184 37.18 15.13 -38.75
CA ALA A 184 37.81 15.27 -40.05
C ALA A 184 37.29 16.50 -40.82
N LYS A 185 35.97 16.75 -40.78
CA LYS A 185 35.38 17.94 -41.40
C LYS A 185 35.83 19.24 -40.73
N ILE A 186 35.91 19.28 -39.40
CA ILE A 186 36.38 20.45 -38.67
C ILE A 186 37.83 20.77 -39.05
N ILE A 187 38.70 19.75 -39.12
CA ILE A 187 40.10 19.94 -39.54
C ILE A 187 40.15 20.47 -40.98
N ALA A 188 39.42 19.85 -41.91
CA ALA A 188 39.40 20.30 -43.30
C ALA A 188 38.87 21.74 -43.47
N ALA A 189 37.82 22.10 -42.71
CA ALA A 189 37.28 23.46 -42.70
C ALA A 189 38.29 24.47 -42.13
N ALA A 190 38.96 24.14 -41.03
CA ALA A 190 39.98 24.97 -40.42
C ALA A 190 41.20 25.16 -41.36
N GLU A 191 41.64 24.09 -42.03
CA GLU A 191 42.72 24.17 -43.03
C GLU A 191 42.34 25.08 -44.20
N ALA A 192 41.12 24.95 -44.73
CA ALA A 192 40.62 25.82 -45.79
C ALA A 192 40.52 27.28 -45.35
N GLU A 193 40.06 27.54 -44.12
CA GLU A 193 40.00 28.89 -43.54
C GLU A 193 41.38 29.50 -43.35
N ILE A 194 42.36 28.73 -42.84
CA ILE A 194 43.75 29.17 -42.71
C ILE A 194 44.34 29.52 -44.07
N GLN A 195 44.12 28.69 -45.10
CA GLN A 195 44.60 28.98 -46.45
C GLN A 195 43.97 30.25 -47.03
N ALA A 196 42.65 30.42 -46.88
CA ALA A 196 41.94 31.62 -47.32
C ALA A 196 42.45 32.88 -46.59
N ALA A 197 42.61 32.82 -45.27
CA ALA A 197 43.15 33.92 -44.47
C ALA A 197 44.61 34.24 -44.85
N THR A 198 45.43 33.22 -45.11
CA THR A 198 46.83 33.39 -45.51
C THR A 198 46.95 34.08 -46.86
N THR A 199 46.16 33.63 -47.86
CA THR A 199 46.16 34.25 -49.20
C THR A 199 45.64 35.68 -49.15
N LEU A 200 44.63 35.95 -48.33
CA LEU A 200 44.14 37.31 -48.09
C LEU A 200 45.23 38.20 -47.46
N ALA A 201 45.91 37.72 -46.42
CA ALA A 201 46.98 38.44 -45.74
C ALA A 201 48.15 38.74 -46.68
N GLN A 202 48.57 37.76 -47.50
CA GLN A 202 49.61 37.96 -48.51
C GLN A 202 49.21 39.05 -49.52
N ARG A 203 47.96 39.03 -50.01
CA ARG A 203 47.46 40.05 -50.93
C ARG A 203 47.44 41.43 -50.29
N GLN A 204 47.05 41.54 -49.01
CA GLN A 204 47.07 42.80 -48.28
C GLN A 204 48.49 43.35 -48.13
N ILE A 205 49.47 42.50 -47.80
CA ILE A 205 50.88 42.90 -47.70
C ILE A 205 51.40 43.39 -49.07
N GLN A 206 51.08 42.67 -50.15
CA GLN A 206 51.49 43.06 -51.50
C GLN A 206 50.87 44.41 -51.93
N GLN A 207 49.58 44.62 -51.64
CA GLN A 207 48.91 45.89 -51.90
C GLN A 207 49.54 47.05 -51.13
N TYR A 208 49.78 46.86 -49.83
CA TYR A 208 50.43 47.87 -48.98
C TYR A 208 51.85 48.21 -49.46
N ALA A 209 52.64 47.19 -49.83
CA ALA A 209 53.98 47.41 -50.36
C ALA A 209 53.95 48.15 -51.71
N ALA A 210 52.99 47.83 -52.59
CA ALA A 210 52.82 48.53 -53.87
C ALA A 210 52.43 50.00 -53.66
N GLU A 211 51.50 50.28 -52.74
CA GLU A 211 51.09 51.63 -52.38
C GLU A 211 52.28 52.45 -51.85
N LEU A 212 53.07 51.87 -50.92
CA LEU A 212 54.26 52.52 -50.38
C LEU A 212 55.32 52.77 -51.46
N ALA A 213 55.51 51.83 -52.39
CA ALA A 213 56.45 52.00 -53.51
C ALA A 213 56.02 53.12 -54.46
N VAL A 214 54.73 53.20 -54.80
CA VAL A 214 54.17 54.29 -55.61
C VAL A 214 54.32 55.63 -54.89
N GLU A 215 54.03 55.69 -53.60
CA GLU A 215 54.20 56.89 -52.79
C GLU A 215 55.66 57.35 -52.77
N GLN A 216 56.62 56.44 -52.56
CA GLN A 216 58.04 56.78 -52.61
C GLN A 216 58.50 57.22 -54.00
N ALA A 217 58.01 56.57 -55.06
CA ALA A 217 58.30 56.96 -56.44
C ALA A 217 57.76 58.37 -56.73
N ALA A 218 56.53 58.68 -56.32
CA ALA A 218 55.92 60.00 -56.46
C ALA A 218 56.72 61.09 -55.72
N ARG A 219 57.22 60.80 -54.51
CA ARG A 219 58.09 61.73 -53.77
C ARG A 219 59.44 61.97 -54.45
N LYS A 220 60.00 60.96 -55.13
CA LYS A 220 61.28 61.05 -55.86
C LYS A 220 61.15 61.58 -57.28
N LEU A 221 59.93 61.68 -57.81
CA LEU A 221 59.65 62.13 -59.17
C LEU A 221 59.87 63.65 -59.28
N VAL A 222 60.99 64.06 -59.89
CA VAL A 222 61.26 65.46 -60.21
C VAL A 222 60.91 65.71 -61.67
N VAL A 223 59.82 66.43 -61.91
CA VAL A 223 59.38 66.79 -63.27
C VAL A 223 60.13 68.02 -63.74
N THR A 224 60.99 67.85 -64.74
CA THR A 224 61.70 68.95 -65.42
C THR A 224 61.08 69.20 -66.78
N ALA A 225 61.27 70.39 -67.34
CA ALA A 225 60.72 70.78 -68.65
C ALA A 225 61.22 69.89 -69.82
N GLU A 226 62.39 69.25 -69.67
CA GLU A 226 62.93 68.32 -70.65
C GLU A 226 62.21 66.96 -70.61
N THR A 227 61.96 66.42 -69.42
CA THR A 227 61.20 65.17 -69.22
C THR A 227 59.78 65.29 -69.78
N ASP A 228 59.15 66.45 -69.62
CA ASP A 228 57.77 66.70 -70.09
C ASP A 228 57.69 66.72 -71.64
N ARG A 229 58.68 67.31 -72.32
CA ARG A 229 58.78 67.27 -73.79
C ARG A 229 58.94 65.84 -74.32
N LEU A 230 59.81 65.04 -73.69
CA LEU A 230 60.02 63.64 -74.06
C LEU A 230 58.75 62.78 -73.84
N LEU A 231 57.99 63.07 -72.78
CA LEU A 231 56.70 62.43 -72.52
C LEU A 231 55.69 62.72 -73.64
N VAL A 232 55.54 63.98 -74.03
CA VAL A 232 54.62 64.40 -75.10
C VAL A 232 55.00 63.78 -76.44
N GLU A 233 56.28 63.75 -76.79
CA GLU A 233 56.77 63.12 -78.03
C GLU A 233 56.50 61.60 -78.03
N SER A 234 56.81 60.90 -76.94
CA SER A 234 56.57 59.46 -76.81
C SER A 234 55.08 59.09 -76.81
N PHE A 235 54.21 59.97 -76.30
CA PHE A 235 52.77 59.77 -76.30
C PHE A 235 52.20 59.99 -77.71
N ALA A 236 52.64 61.05 -78.41
CA ALA A 236 52.27 61.31 -79.80
C ALA A 236 52.69 60.15 -80.72
N HIS A 237 53.89 59.61 -80.53
CA HIS A 237 54.37 58.44 -81.27
C HIS A 237 53.50 57.18 -81.00
N ARG A 238 53.12 56.91 -79.75
CA ARG A 238 52.23 55.77 -79.40
C ARG A 238 50.83 55.92 -80.00
N LEU A 239 50.27 57.12 -79.99
CA LEU A 239 48.96 57.40 -80.57
C LEU A 239 48.98 57.26 -82.10
N GLY A 240 50.11 57.57 -82.74
CA GLY A 240 50.35 57.31 -84.16
C GLY A 240 50.48 55.82 -84.48
N ALA A 241 51.14 55.04 -83.62
CA ALA A 241 51.33 53.60 -83.80
C ALA A 241 50.04 52.77 -83.61
N ASP A 242 49.22 53.12 -82.61
CA ASP A 242 47.94 52.43 -82.32
C ASP A 242 46.89 52.65 -83.43
N LYS A 243 46.88 53.85 -84.04
CA LYS A 243 46.05 54.15 -85.22
C LYS A 243 46.53 53.49 -86.53
N GLY A 244 47.75 52.94 -86.55
CA GLY A 244 48.31 52.22 -87.71
C GLY A 244 48.04 50.72 -87.71
N GLY A 245 47.46 50.15 -86.65
CA GLY A 245 47.24 48.71 -86.47
C GLY A 245 45.78 48.22 -86.64
N GLN A 246 44.84 49.12 -86.93
CA GLN A 246 43.45 48.79 -87.26
C GLN A 246 43.17 49.15 -88.72
N ASN A 247 43.59 48.28 -89.67
CA ASN A 247 43.06 48.18 -91.03
C ASN A 247 43.27 46.75 -91.53
#